data_AF-A0A7L2VXB8-F1
#
_entry.id   AF-A0A7L2VXB8-F1
#
_cell.length_a   1.000
_cell.length_b   1.000
_cell.length_c   1.000
_cell.angle_alpha   90.00
_cell.angle_beta   90.00
_cell.angle_gamma   90.00
#
_symmetry.space_group_name_H-M   'P 1'
#
loop_
_entity.id
_entity.type
_entity.pdbx_description
1 polymer ?
#
loop_
_entity_poly.entity_id
_entity_poly.type
_entity_poly.pdbx_seq_one_letter_code
_entity_poly.pdbx_strand_id
1 'polypeptide(L)'
;DQVKGVLTLQGDALCQADVNLKMPRNNQLLHFAFREDKQWKLQQIQDARNHVNQAIYLLMNRDVNYQFKTGSEVLKLMDAVMLQLSRARNRLTTPATLTLPEIASSGLTKMFTPALPPDILVNFYINLNKLCLTIYQLHVLQPSTTK
;
A
#
# COMPACT_ATOMS: atom_id res chain seq x y z
N ASP A 1 8.23 11.59 -18.10
CA ASP A 1 7.25 11.54 -17.00
C ASP A 1 6.92 12.90 -16.43
N GLN A 2 5.63 13.12 -16.15
CA GLN A 2 5.13 14.31 -15.45
C GLN A 2 5.25 14.20 -13.92
N VAL A 3 5.51 12.99 -13.41
CA VAL A 3 5.72 12.72 -11.98
C VAL A 3 7.04 12.02 -11.81
N LYS A 4 7.84 12.45 -10.83
CA LYS A 4 9.03 11.74 -10.35
C LYS A 4 8.94 11.61 -8.84
N GLY A 5 9.13 10.41 -8.31
CA GLY A 5 9.11 10.15 -6.88
C GLY A 5 10.32 9.35 -6.44
N VAL A 6 10.94 9.74 -5.33
CA VAL A 6 11.93 8.95 -4.60
C VAL A 6 11.29 8.52 -3.29
N LEU A 7 11.18 7.21 -3.11
CA LEU A 7 10.43 6.59 -2.01
C LEU A 7 11.37 5.73 -1.18
N THR A 8 11.37 5.92 0.15
CA THR A 8 12.14 5.10 1.09
C THR A 8 11.18 4.19 1.84
N LEU A 9 11.21 2.90 1.51
CA LEU A 9 10.39 1.86 2.13
C LEU A 9 11.26 1.00 3.06
N GLN A 10 10.92 0.97 4.35
CA GLN A 10 11.56 0.12 5.36
C GLN A 10 10.52 -0.86 5.93
N GLY A 11 10.58 -2.13 5.50
CA GLY A 11 9.57 -3.12 5.88
C GLY A 11 8.17 -2.72 5.40
N ASP A 12 7.23 -2.60 6.33
CA ASP A 12 5.86 -2.12 6.07
C ASP A 12 5.70 -0.60 6.21
N ALA A 13 6.76 0.15 6.52
CA ALA A 13 6.73 1.59 6.71
C ALA A 13 7.33 2.34 5.52
N LEU A 14 6.52 3.16 4.86
CA LEU A 14 7.00 4.18 3.93
C LEU A 14 7.45 5.40 4.74
N CYS A 15 8.76 5.52 4.93
CA CYS A 15 9.39 6.50 5.80
C CYS A 15 9.58 7.86 5.11
N GLN A 16 9.87 7.84 3.81
CA GLN A 16 10.06 9.06 3.04
C GLN A 16 9.40 8.90 1.67
N ALA A 17 8.78 9.97 1.22
CA ALA A 17 8.31 10.10 -0.14
C ALA A 17 8.58 11.53 -0.61
N ASP A 18 9.61 11.70 -1.44
CA ASP A 18 9.93 12.95 -2.13
C ASP A 18 9.30 12.88 -3.52
N VAL A 19 8.38 13.80 -3.82
CA VAL A 19 7.61 13.78 -5.06
C VAL A 19 7.70 15.13 -5.76
N ASN A 20 8.04 15.06 -7.05
CA ASN A 20 8.11 16.18 -7.96
C ASN A 20 7.06 15.99 -9.06
N LEU A 21 6.11 16.91 -9.12
CA LEU A 21 5.01 16.92 -10.08
C LEU A 21 5.16 18.10 -11.03
N LYS A 22 5.26 17.82 -12.32
CA LYS A 22 5.24 18.81 -13.39
C LYS A 22 3.80 19.03 -13.85
N MET A 23 3.25 20.19 -13.53
CA MET A 23 1.87 20.55 -13.84
C MET A 23 1.67 20.71 -15.36
N PRO A 24 0.66 20.05 -15.95
CA PRO A 24 0.46 20.04 -17.41
C PRO A 24 0.15 21.41 -18.02
N ARG A 25 -0.59 22.27 -17.30
CA ARG A 25 -1.15 23.51 -17.85
C ARG A 25 -0.18 24.68 -17.87
N ASN A 26 0.70 24.77 -16.88
CA ASN A 26 1.54 25.95 -16.64
C ASN A 26 3.04 25.63 -16.55
N ASN A 27 3.43 24.38 -16.82
CA ASN A 27 4.81 23.90 -16.75
C ASN A 27 5.48 24.15 -15.37
N GLN A 28 4.67 24.41 -14.33
CA GLN A 28 5.10 24.63 -12.96
C GLN A 28 5.54 23.30 -12.35
N LEU A 29 6.64 23.32 -11.63
CA LEU A 29 7.09 22.17 -10.85
C LEU A 29 6.63 22.34 -9.40
N LEU A 30 5.83 21.39 -8.93
CA LEU A 30 5.42 21.28 -7.54
C LEU A 30 6.27 20.20 -6.86
N HIS A 31 6.80 20.52 -5.68
CA HIS A 31 7.56 19.60 -4.86
C HIS A 31 6.84 19.42 -3.53
N PHE A 32 6.68 18.16 -3.12
CA PHE A 32 6.12 17.79 -1.84
C PHE A 32 6.80 16.55 -1.30
N ALA A 33 7.17 16.59 -0.02
CA ALA A 33 7.87 15.52 0.65
C ALA A 33 7.11 15.07 1.90
N PHE A 34 7.31 13.82 2.34
CA PHE A 34 6.86 13.42 3.68
C PHE A 34 7.54 14.27 4.75
N ARG A 35 6.78 14.61 5.80
CA ARG A 35 7.32 15.20 7.02
C ARG A 35 8.28 14.21 7.69
N GLU A 36 9.42 14.72 8.15
CA GLU A 36 10.49 13.91 8.75
C GLU A 36 10.06 13.11 9.99
N ASP A 37 9.04 13.58 10.71
CA ASP A 37 8.53 12.99 11.95
C ASP A 37 7.48 11.89 11.72
N LYS A 38 7.11 11.58 10.48
CA LYS A 38 6.01 10.67 10.17
C LYS A 38 6.40 9.56 9.22
N GLN A 39 5.75 8.41 9.42
CA GLN A 39 5.85 7.24 8.55
C GLN A 39 4.45 6.74 8.19
N TRP A 40 4.27 6.32 6.93
CA TRP A 40 3.00 5.78 6.45
C TRP A 40 3.07 4.25 6.38
N LYS A 41 2.21 3.56 7.12
CA LYS A 41 2.20 2.09 7.12
C LYS A 41 1.41 1.56 5.91
N LEU A 42 2.05 0.68 5.15
CA LEU A 42 1.42 -0.06 4.06
C LEU A 42 0.79 -1.34 4.62
N GLN A 43 -0.52 -1.28 4.86
CA GLN A 43 -1.28 -2.39 5.44
C GLN A 43 -1.11 -3.71 4.68
N GLN A 44 -0.95 -3.65 3.35
CA GLN A 44 -0.72 -4.83 2.50
C GLN A 44 0.54 -5.62 2.93
N ILE A 45 1.63 -4.92 3.25
CA ILE A 45 2.89 -5.55 3.66
C ILE A 45 2.76 -6.12 5.07
N GLN A 46 2.11 -5.37 5.97
CA GLN A 46 1.86 -5.83 7.33
C GLN A 46 1.02 -7.11 7.34
N ASP A 47 -0.09 -7.13 6.59
CA ASP A 47 -1.00 -8.27 6.51
C ASP A 47 -0.32 -9.48 5.86
N ALA A 48 0.46 -9.27 4.79
CA ALA A 48 1.23 -10.33 4.18
C ALA A 48 2.25 -10.93 5.15
N ARG A 49 2.98 -10.10 5.91
CA ARG A 49 3.89 -10.55 6.96
C ARG A 49 3.17 -11.37 8.01
N ASN A 50 1.99 -10.94 8.45
CA ASN A 50 1.18 -11.66 9.44
C ASN A 50 0.78 -13.06 8.94
N HIS A 51 0.35 -13.18 7.68
CA HIS A 51 0.03 -14.47 7.08
C HIS A 51 1.25 -15.39 6.94
N VAL A 52 2.41 -14.84 6.57
CA VAL A 52 3.67 -15.62 6.52
C VAL A 52 4.05 -16.14 7.91
N ASN A 53 3.99 -15.28 8.94
CA ASN A 53 4.25 -15.69 10.32
C ASN A 53 3.29 -16.78 10.79
N GLN A 54 2.01 -16.71 10.40
CA GLN A 54 1.04 -17.75 10.71
C GLN A 54 1.38 -19.07 10.01
N ALA A 55 1.84 -19.04 8.76
CA ALA A 55 2.30 -20.23 8.05
C ALA A 55 3.52 -20.86 8.72
N ILE A 56 4.48 -20.04 9.14
CA ILE A 56 5.67 -20.48 9.90
C ILE A 56 5.22 -21.14 11.22
N TYR A 57 4.32 -20.49 11.96
CA TYR A 57 3.77 -21.05 13.19
C TYR A 57 3.10 -22.42 12.96
N LEU A 58 2.30 -22.56 11.90
CA LEU A 58 1.67 -23.84 11.56
C LEU A 58 2.69 -24.97 11.33
N LEU A 59 3.88 -24.65 10.82
CA LEU A 59 4.96 -25.61 10.58
C LEU A 59 5.78 -25.88 11.85
N MET A 60 6.07 -24.84 12.63
CA MET A 60 6.95 -24.92 13.80
C MET A 60 6.23 -25.32 15.09
N ASN A 61 4.90 -25.21 15.15
CA ASN A 61 4.11 -25.58 16.33
C ASN A 61 3.87 -27.10 16.42
N ARG A 62 4.91 -27.88 16.16
CA ARG A 62 4.97 -29.34 16.34
C ARG A 62 6.35 -29.72 16.84
N ASP A 63 6.42 -30.80 17.61
CA ASP A 63 7.68 -31.40 18.00
C ASP A 63 8.45 -31.87 16.76
N VAL A 64 9.78 -31.75 16.79
CA VAL A 64 10.66 -32.22 15.72
C VAL A 64 10.49 -33.73 15.48
N ASN A 65 10.12 -34.48 16.53
CA ASN A 65 9.89 -35.91 16.50
C ASN A 65 8.40 -36.28 16.29
N TYR A 66 7.55 -35.31 15.93
CA TYR A 66 6.14 -35.56 15.72
C TYR A 66 5.92 -36.50 14.53
N GLN A 67 5.37 -37.68 14.81
CA GLN A 67 4.97 -38.63 13.78
C GLN A 67 3.51 -38.41 13.41
N PHE A 68 3.27 -38.02 12.16
CA PHE A 68 1.92 -37.92 11.61
C PHE A 68 1.24 -39.28 11.63
N LYS A 69 -0.02 -39.30 12.08
CA LYS A 69 -0.78 -40.55 12.27
C LYS A 69 -1.43 -41.01 10.98
N THR A 70 -1.77 -40.07 10.09
CA THR A 70 -2.48 -40.36 8.84
C THR A 70 -2.05 -39.42 7.71
N GLY A 71 -2.21 -39.86 6.46
CA GLY A 71 -2.03 -38.97 5.31
C GLY A 71 -3.01 -37.78 5.31
N SER A 72 -4.23 -37.96 5.83
CA SER A 72 -5.21 -36.87 5.95
C SER A 72 -4.74 -35.75 6.87
N GLU A 73 -3.99 -36.08 7.93
CA GLU A 73 -3.42 -35.11 8.83
C GLU A 73 -2.38 -34.21 8.14
N VAL A 74 -1.50 -34.82 7.34
CA VAL A 74 -0.51 -34.09 6.54
C VAL A 74 -1.21 -33.20 5.53
N LEU A 75 -2.23 -33.70 4.83
CA LEU A 75 -2.99 -32.92 3.86
C LEU A 75 -3.64 -31.69 4.50
N LYS A 76 -4.31 -31.85 5.65
CA LYS A 76 -4.94 -30.72 6.37
C LYS A 76 -3.93 -29.67 6.82
N LEU A 77 -2.74 -30.08 7.24
CA LEU A 77 -1.65 -29.16 7.55
C LEU A 77 -1.23 -28.38 6.29
N MET A 78 -0.99 -29.08 5.19
CA MET A 78 -0.56 -28.45 3.94
C MET A 78 -1.62 -27.49 3.40
N ASP A 79 -2.90 -27.84 3.50
CA ASP A 79 -4.02 -26.96 3.13
C ASP A 79 -4.03 -25.68 3.97
N ALA A 80 -3.82 -25.79 5.29
CA ALA A 80 -3.77 -24.64 6.18
C ALA A 80 -2.56 -23.72 5.87
N VAL A 81 -1.40 -24.30 5.57
CA VAL A 81 -0.20 -23.55 5.17
C VAL A 81 -0.41 -22.85 3.82
N MET A 82 -0.89 -23.59 2.81
CA MET A 82 -1.19 -23.05 1.48
C MET A 82 -2.23 -21.93 1.53
N LEU A 83 -3.24 -22.04 2.40
CA LEU A 83 -4.22 -20.98 2.63
C LEU A 83 -3.56 -19.68 3.12
N GLN A 84 -2.65 -19.76 4.09
CA GLN A 84 -1.93 -18.58 4.58
C GLN A 84 -1.02 -17.98 3.50
N LEU A 85 -0.29 -18.81 2.75
CA LEU A 85 0.56 -18.34 1.65
C LEU A 85 -0.27 -17.67 0.53
N SER A 86 -1.41 -18.24 0.18
CA SER A 86 -2.33 -17.65 -0.81
C SER A 86 -2.89 -16.31 -0.33
N ARG A 87 -3.27 -16.19 0.95
CA ARG A 87 -3.71 -14.93 1.55
C ARG A 87 -2.60 -13.88 1.57
N ALA A 88 -1.39 -14.26 1.97
CA ALA A 88 -0.22 -13.37 1.96
C ALA A 88 0.04 -12.82 0.56
N ARG A 89 0.08 -13.71 -0.44
CA ARG A 89 0.20 -13.33 -1.85
C ARG A 89 -0.90 -12.37 -2.25
N ASN A 90 -2.17 -12.72 -2.02
CA ASN A 90 -3.30 -11.91 -2.44
C ASN A 90 -3.29 -10.49 -1.85
N ARG A 91 -2.78 -10.33 -0.61
CA ARG A 91 -2.61 -9.00 0.00
C ARG A 91 -1.60 -8.12 -0.73
N LEU A 92 -0.54 -8.71 -1.30
CA LEU A 92 0.47 -7.99 -2.08
C LEU A 92 0.04 -7.80 -3.54
N THR A 93 -0.71 -8.73 -4.12
CA THR A 93 -1.10 -8.67 -5.53
C THR A 93 -2.34 -7.83 -5.80
N THR A 94 -3.24 -7.69 -4.82
CA THR A 94 -4.52 -7.00 -5.01
C THR A 94 -4.55 -5.73 -4.17
N PRO A 95 -4.38 -4.54 -4.78
CA PRO A 95 -4.56 -3.26 -4.09
C PRO A 95 -5.97 -3.12 -3.53
N ALA A 96 -6.12 -2.37 -2.43
CA ALA A 96 -7.44 -2.00 -1.94
C ALA A 96 -8.14 -1.07 -2.94
N THR A 97 -9.39 -1.38 -3.27
CA THR A 97 -10.24 -0.48 -4.06
C THR A 97 -10.70 0.66 -3.18
N LEU A 98 -10.06 1.82 -3.30
CA LEU A 98 -10.44 3.04 -2.59
C LEU A 98 -11.11 4.02 -3.56
N THR A 99 -12.23 4.58 -3.13
CA THR A 99 -12.90 5.69 -3.81
C THR A 99 -12.13 7.00 -3.60
N LEU A 100 -12.33 7.99 -4.48
CA LEU A 100 -11.67 9.30 -4.34
C LEU A 100 -11.93 9.98 -2.98
N PRO A 101 -13.16 9.95 -2.41
CA PRO A 101 -13.41 10.49 -1.07
C PRO A 101 -12.63 9.78 0.04
N GLU A 102 -12.46 8.46 -0.05
CA GLU A 102 -11.65 7.69 0.91
C GLU A 102 -10.16 8.05 0.82
N ILE A 103 -9.66 8.28 -0.40
CA ILE A 103 -8.28 8.75 -0.61
C ILE A 103 -8.13 10.17 -0.05
N ALA A 104 -9.08 11.07 -0.29
CA ALA A 104 -9.04 12.45 0.19
C ALA A 104 -9.11 12.55 1.72
N SER A 105 -9.92 11.70 2.36
CA SER A 105 -10.05 11.62 3.82
C SER A 105 -8.94 10.83 4.51
N SER A 106 -8.11 10.11 3.73
CA SER A 106 -6.96 9.37 4.25
C SER A 106 -6.00 10.28 5.01
N GLY A 107 -5.43 9.76 6.11
CA GLY A 107 -4.36 10.42 6.84
C GLY A 107 -3.10 10.69 6.00
N LEU A 108 -2.97 10.02 4.86
CA LEU A 108 -1.85 10.17 3.92
C LEU A 108 -1.69 11.61 3.41
N THR A 109 -2.78 12.33 3.16
CA THR A 109 -2.71 13.71 2.65
C THR A 109 -2.00 14.65 3.64
N LYS A 110 -2.11 14.35 4.94
CA LYS A 110 -1.49 15.10 6.06
C LYS A 110 -0.04 14.70 6.33
N MET A 111 0.53 13.80 5.52
CA MET A 111 1.92 13.37 5.61
C MET A 111 2.86 14.33 4.90
N PHE A 112 2.36 15.13 3.96
CA PHE A 112 3.19 15.97 3.10
C PHE A 112 3.48 17.35 3.69
N THR A 113 4.67 17.87 3.39
CA THR A 113 5.12 19.23 3.61
C THR A 113 5.86 19.73 2.34
N PRO A 114 5.43 20.85 1.72
CA PRO A 114 4.22 21.62 2.02
C PRO A 114 2.94 20.79 1.87
N ALA A 115 1.84 21.26 2.47
CA ALA A 115 0.55 20.59 2.35
C ALA A 115 0.12 20.46 0.88
N LEU A 116 -0.49 19.33 0.53
CA LEU A 116 -0.96 19.10 -0.83
C LEU A 116 -2.05 20.13 -1.21
N PRO A 117 -2.01 20.68 -2.44
CA PRO A 117 -3.11 21.48 -2.98
C PRO A 117 -4.44 20.70 -2.99
N PRO A 118 -5.60 21.37 -2.85
CA PRO A 118 -6.91 20.71 -2.77
C PRO A 118 -7.31 20.01 -4.08
N ASP A 119 -6.70 20.40 -5.20
CA ASP A 119 -6.87 19.76 -6.50
C ASP A 119 -5.92 18.58 -6.72
N ILE A 120 -5.13 18.16 -5.72
CA ILE A 120 -4.19 17.05 -5.83
C ILE A 120 -4.48 16.01 -4.74
N LEU A 121 -4.68 14.77 -5.16
CA LEU A 121 -4.70 13.61 -4.27
C LEU A 121 -3.52 12.68 -4.58
N VAL A 122 -2.95 12.10 -3.54
CA VAL A 122 -1.84 11.14 -3.64
C VAL A 122 -2.23 9.84 -2.99
N ASN A 123 -1.86 8.72 -3.61
CA ASN A 123 -2.05 7.39 -3.07
C ASN A 123 -0.80 6.53 -3.26
N PHE A 124 -0.53 5.66 -2.28
CA PHE A 124 0.52 4.65 -2.33
C PHE A 124 -0.07 3.28 -2.06
N TYR A 125 0.29 2.31 -2.89
CA TYR A 125 -0.11 0.91 -2.71
C TYR A 125 0.91 -0.02 -3.32
N ILE A 126 0.85 -1.29 -2.93
CA ILE A 126 1.62 -2.37 -3.58
C ILE A 126 0.73 -3.01 -4.63
N ASN A 127 1.26 -3.16 -5.83
CA ASN A 127 0.66 -3.98 -6.88
C ASN A 127 1.67 -5.04 -7.32
N LEU A 128 1.41 -6.28 -6.88
CA LEU A 128 2.27 -7.43 -7.13
C LEU A 128 3.66 -7.23 -6.52
N ASN A 129 4.65 -6.86 -7.33
CA ASN A 129 6.04 -6.63 -6.95
C ASN A 129 6.48 -5.17 -7.07
N LYS A 130 5.53 -4.24 -7.22
CA LYS A 130 5.82 -2.81 -7.41
C LYS A 130 5.15 -1.97 -6.34
N LEU A 131 5.89 -0.97 -5.83
CA LEU A 131 5.32 0.15 -5.11
C LEU A 131 4.78 1.16 -6.14
N CYS A 132 3.49 1.44 -6.06
CA CYS A 132 2.80 2.34 -6.96
C CYS A 132 2.53 3.67 -6.25
N LEU A 133 3.02 4.75 -6.86
CA LEU A 133 2.63 6.13 -6.56
C LEU A 133 1.59 6.54 -7.61
N THR A 134 0.41 6.95 -7.16
CA THR A 134 -0.63 7.51 -8.04
C THR A 134 -0.97 8.91 -7.57
N ILE A 135 -1.02 9.85 -8.52
CA ILE A 135 -1.41 11.24 -8.29
C ILE A 135 -2.66 11.52 -9.12
N TYR A 136 -3.70 12.04 -8.48
CA TYR A 136 -4.91 12.48 -9.15
C TYR A 136 -4.94 14.01 -9.15
N GLN A 137 -5.05 14.60 -10.34
CA GLN A 137 -5.33 16.02 -10.50
C GLN A 137 -6.84 16.20 -10.69
N LEU A 138 -7.47 16.88 -9.75
CA LEU A 138 -8.90 17.14 -9.72
C LEU A 138 -9.19 18.48 -10.42
N HIS A 139 -10.38 18.60 -10.98
CA HIS A 139 -10.88 19.85 -11.52
C HIS A 139 -12.28 20.10 -10.98
N VAL A 140 -12.48 21.23 -10.30
CA VAL A 140 -13.79 21.60 -9.80
C VAL A 140 -14.70 21.91 -10.99
N LEU A 141 -15.87 21.29 -11.04
CA LEU A 141 -16.89 21.66 -12.02
C LEU A 141 -17.37 23.07 -11.68
N GLN A 142 -17.15 24.01 -12.58
CA GLN A 142 -17.71 25.34 -12.43
C GLN A 142 -19.24 25.22 -12.53
N PRO A 143 -20.01 25.90 -11.66
CA PRO A 143 -21.46 25.92 -11.77
C PRO A 143 -21.81 26.43 -13.18
N SER A 144 -22.61 25.65 -13.91
CA SER A 144 -23.06 26.02 -15.25
C SER A 144 -23.79 27.35 -15.16
N THR A 145 -23.20 28.39 -15.74
CA THR A 145 -23.89 29.66 -16.03
C THR A 145 -24.83 29.46 -17.21
N THR A 146 -25.80 28.56 -17.08
CA THR A 146 -26.99 28.56 -17.92
C THR A 146 -28.01 29.46 -17.23
N LYS A 147 -27.97 30.74 -17.63
CA LYS A 147 -29.13 31.64 -17.54
C LYS A 147 -30.18 31.19 -18.54
#